data_AF-A0A2U9K861-F1
#
_entry.id   AF-A0A2U9K861-F1
#
_cell.length_a   1.000
_cell.length_b   1.000
_cell.length_c   1.000
_cell.angle_alpha   90.00
_cell.angle_beta   90.00
_cell.angle_gamma   90.00
#
_symmetry.space_group_name_H-M   'P 1'
#
loop_
_entity.id
_entity.type
_entity.pdbx_description
1 polymer ?
#
loop_
_entity_poly.entity_id
_entity_poly.type
_entity_poly.pdbx_seq_one_letter_code
_entity_poly.pdbx_strand_id
1 'polypeptide(L)'
;PGAASRPFDAPRDGFVLGEGGAVLVLEELDRARPRGARVYCEIAGYATFGNAYHMTGLRPDGVEMAEAITGALGHARMDGSDIDYINAHGSGTQQNDRHETAAVKNCLGAHAYYVPVSSIKSMVGHSLGAIGAIEIAACILAMPNHVVPPTAN
;
A
#
# COMPACT_ATOMS: atom_id res chain seq x y z
N PRO A 1 -2.60 6.57 -19.66
CA PRO A 1 -1.38 7.32 -20.02
C PRO A 1 -0.53 6.65 -21.11
N GLY A 2 0.15 7.44 -21.93
CA GLY A 2 1.01 6.94 -23.02
C GLY A 2 2.43 6.53 -22.62
N ALA A 3 2.93 6.92 -21.43
CA ALA A 3 4.33 6.72 -21.06
C ALA A 3 4.59 6.34 -19.60
N ALA A 4 3.83 6.89 -18.63
CA ALA A 4 4.04 6.61 -17.22
C ALA A 4 2.75 6.68 -16.41
N SER A 5 2.65 5.89 -15.34
CA SER A 5 1.61 6.02 -14.32
C SER A 5 1.83 7.31 -13.53
N ARG A 6 0.75 8.03 -13.20
CA ARG A 6 0.78 9.28 -12.42
C ARG A 6 -0.16 9.18 -11.22
N PRO A 7 0.20 8.42 -10.18
CA PRO A 7 -0.63 8.22 -9.00
C PRO A 7 -0.97 9.58 -8.38
N PHE A 8 -2.26 9.82 -8.13
CA PHE A 8 -2.79 11.01 -7.45
C PHE A 8 -2.65 12.35 -8.20
N ASP A 9 -1.98 12.38 -9.35
CA ASP A 9 -1.82 13.58 -10.18
C ASP A 9 -3.14 14.05 -10.81
N ALA A 10 -3.30 15.35 -11.04
CA ALA A 10 -4.55 15.93 -11.54
C ALA A 10 -4.94 15.44 -12.96
N PRO A 11 -4.03 15.45 -13.96
CA PRO A 11 -4.28 14.93 -15.30
C PRO A 11 -4.09 13.41 -15.46
N ARG A 12 -4.10 12.62 -14.36
CA ARG A 12 -3.98 11.17 -14.44
C ARG A 12 -5.10 10.50 -15.23
N ASP A 13 -4.74 9.50 -16.01
CA ASP A 13 -5.62 8.83 -16.99
C ASP A 13 -5.34 7.31 -17.08
N GLY A 14 -4.83 6.70 -16.01
CA GLY A 14 -4.60 5.26 -15.87
C GLY A 14 -3.18 4.89 -15.44
N PHE A 15 -2.81 3.63 -15.68
CA PHE A 15 -1.47 3.10 -15.42
C PHE A 15 -0.79 2.62 -16.70
N VAL A 16 0.52 2.41 -16.61
CA VAL A 16 1.33 1.66 -17.57
C VAL A 16 1.67 0.30 -16.98
N LEU A 17 1.65 -0.74 -17.80
CA LEU A 17 2.04 -2.09 -17.38
C LEU A 17 3.53 -2.14 -17.02
N GLY A 18 3.85 -2.86 -15.96
CA GLY A 18 5.21 -3.18 -15.56
C GLY A 18 5.42 -4.69 -15.51
N GLU A 19 6.66 -5.10 -15.41
CA GLU A 19 7.04 -6.50 -15.18
C GLU A 19 7.94 -6.59 -13.95
N GLY A 20 7.92 -7.73 -13.26
CA GLY A 20 8.76 -7.96 -12.10
C GLY A 20 8.24 -9.08 -11.21
N GLY A 21 9.02 -9.41 -10.19
CA GLY A 21 8.65 -10.40 -9.19
C GLY A 21 9.42 -10.20 -7.90
N ALA A 22 8.80 -10.58 -6.79
CA ALA A 22 9.42 -10.61 -5.47
C ALA A 22 8.89 -11.82 -4.70
N VAL A 23 9.74 -12.42 -3.88
CA VAL A 23 9.38 -13.54 -3.01
C VAL A 23 9.76 -13.17 -1.58
N LEU A 24 8.83 -13.38 -0.66
CA LEU A 24 9.01 -13.16 0.76
C LEU A 24 8.98 -14.51 1.47
N VAL A 25 9.89 -14.72 2.42
CA VAL A 25 9.92 -15.92 3.26
C VAL A 25 9.46 -15.50 4.65
N LEU A 26 8.36 -16.08 5.12
CA LEU A 26 7.77 -15.82 6.42
C LEU A 26 8.13 -16.92 7.39
N GLU A 27 8.42 -16.54 8.63
CA GLU A 27 8.73 -17.45 9.73
C GLU A 27 8.20 -16.84 11.03
N GLU A 28 7.79 -17.69 11.97
CA GLU A 28 7.47 -17.29 13.33
C GLU A 28 8.68 -16.63 14.01
N LEU A 29 8.49 -15.42 14.56
CA LEU A 29 9.56 -14.61 15.15
C LEU A 29 10.28 -15.33 16.30
N ASP A 30 9.54 -16.08 17.11
CA ASP A 30 10.07 -16.86 18.23
C ASP A 30 10.91 -18.06 17.79
N ARG A 31 10.76 -18.52 16.54
CA ARG A 31 11.64 -19.54 15.94
C ARG A 31 12.85 -18.92 15.26
N ALA A 32 12.68 -17.78 14.62
CA ALA A 32 13.73 -17.06 13.92
C ALA A 32 14.81 -16.54 14.87
N ARG A 33 14.42 -16.01 16.04
CA ARG A 33 15.32 -15.38 17.01
C ARG A 33 16.39 -16.34 17.60
N PRO A 34 16.07 -17.52 18.16
CA PRO A 34 17.06 -18.40 18.78
C PRO A 34 18.14 -18.92 17.81
N ARG A 35 17.81 -19.06 16.52
CA ARG A 35 18.75 -19.51 15.49
C ARG A 35 19.56 -18.37 14.85
N GLY A 36 19.35 -17.13 15.28
CA GLY A 36 20.03 -15.96 14.72
C GLY A 36 19.66 -15.66 13.27
N ALA A 37 18.41 -15.94 12.87
CA ALA A 37 17.94 -15.60 11.53
C ALA A 37 17.96 -14.09 11.29
N ARG A 38 18.29 -13.66 10.07
CA ARG A 38 18.13 -12.25 9.68
C ARG A 38 16.64 -11.95 9.53
N VAL A 39 16.12 -11.12 10.43
CA VAL A 39 14.76 -10.57 10.36
C VAL A 39 14.82 -9.21 9.67
N TYR A 40 14.04 -9.04 8.60
CA TYR A 40 13.97 -7.77 7.86
C TYR A 40 12.89 -6.84 8.41
N CYS A 41 11.72 -7.40 8.70
CA CYS A 41 10.59 -6.71 9.31
C CYS A 41 9.67 -7.74 9.98
N GLU A 42 8.68 -7.24 10.70
CA GLU A 42 7.56 -8.01 11.21
C GLU A 42 6.30 -7.64 10.42
N ILE A 43 5.46 -8.64 10.10
CA ILE A 43 4.11 -8.38 9.58
C ILE A 43 3.20 -8.32 10.80
N ALA A 44 2.93 -7.12 11.29
CA ALA A 44 2.15 -6.92 12.51
C ALA A 44 0.65 -7.27 12.33
N GLY A 45 0.11 -7.09 11.12
CA GLY A 45 -1.29 -7.38 10.82
C GLY A 45 -1.59 -7.40 9.32
N TYR A 46 -2.72 -8.01 8.98
CA TYR A 46 -3.28 -8.04 7.63
C TYR A 46 -4.79 -8.21 7.72
N ALA A 47 -5.49 -7.82 6.65
CA ALA A 47 -6.91 -8.08 6.46
C ALA A 47 -7.26 -8.13 4.98
N THR A 48 -8.36 -8.80 4.66
CA THR A 48 -8.91 -8.87 3.30
C THR A 48 -10.40 -8.59 3.37
N PHE A 49 -10.90 -7.75 2.46
CA PHE A 49 -12.31 -7.40 2.41
C PHE A 49 -12.81 -7.41 0.96
N GLY A 50 -14.06 -7.83 0.76
CA GLY A 50 -14.72 -7.79 -0.55
C GLY A 50 -15.60 -6.56 -0.67
N ASN A 51 -15.48 -5.80 -1.76
CA ASN A 51 -16.26 -4.56 -1.91
C ASN A 51 -17.77 -4.78 -2.07
N ALA A 52 -18.19 -5.97 -2.52
CA ALA A 52 -19.58 -6.37 -2.79
C ALA A 52 -20.42 -5.31 -3.55
N TYR A 53 -19.78 -4.45 -4.34
CA TYR A 53 -20.42 -3.28 -4.94
C TYR A 53 -20.58 -3.45 -6.45
N HIS A 54 -19.52 -3.84 -7.14
CA HIS A 54 -19.49 -4.01 -8.58
C HIS A 54 -18.34 -4.94 -8.97
N MET A 55 -18.47 -5.67 -10.08
CA MET A 55 -17.46 -6.65 -10.53
C MET A 55 -16.05 -6.04 -10.70
N THR A 56 -15.97 -4.79 -11.16
CA THR A 56 -14.70 -4.05 -11.39
C THR A 56 -14.73 -2.62 -10.85
N GLY A 57 -15.87 -2.20 -10.30
CA GLY A 57 -16.10 -0.80 -9.91
C GLY A 57 -15.78 -0.61 -8.44
N LEU A 58 -15.29 0.58 -8.10
CA LEU A 58 -14.99 0.98 -6.73
C LEU A 58 -15.93 2.11 -6.30
N ARG A 59 -16.33 2.09 -5.03
CA ARG A 59 -17.12 3.17 -4.46
C ARG A 59 -16.22 4.38 -4.18
N PRO A 60 -16.61 5.61 -4.53
CA PRO A 60 -15.76 6.77 -4.26
C PRO A 60 -15.49 7.03 -2.77
N ASP A 61 -16.32 6.48 -1.87
CA ASP A 61 -16.25 6.69 -0.42
C ASP A 61 -15.24 5.78 0.30
N GLY A 62 -14.69 4.76 -0.36
CA GLY A 62 -13.58 3.98 0.19
C GLY A 62 -13.94 3.06 1.37
N VAL A 63 -15.22 2.86 1.68
CA VAL A 63 -15.66 2.26 2.95
C VAL A 63 -15.09 0.86 3.15
N GLU A 64 -15.16 -0.01 2.15
CA GLU A 64 -14.66 -1.38 2.25
C GLU A 64 -13.14 -1.45 2.48
N MET A 65 -12.39 -0.51 1.90
CA MET A 65 -10.95 -0.44 2.05
C MET A 65 -10.61 0.17 3.42
N ALA A 66 -11.41 1.13 3.91
CA ALA A 66 -11.28 1.64 5.27
C ALA A 66 -11.52 0.55 6.33
N GLU A 67 -12.50 -0.34 6.11
CA GLU A 67 -12.73 -1.51 6.96
C GLU A 67 -11.56 -2.50 6.89
N ALA A 68 -10.99 -2.74 5.70
CA ALA A 68 -9.79 -3.56 5.56
C ALA A 68 -8.60 -2.97 6.32
N ILE A 69 -8.33 -1.67 6.18
CA ILE A 69 -7.23 -0.98 6.88
C ILE A 69 -7.48 -1.02 8.40
N THR A 70 -8.68 -0.69 8.85
CA THR A 70 -9.06 -0.74 10.28
C THR A 70 -8.92 -2.15 10.85
N GLY A 71 -9.32 -3.18 10.09
CA GLY A 71 -9.14 -4.59 10.48
C GLY A 71 -7.67 -4.99 10.61
N ALA A 72 -6.82 -4.54 9.68
CA ALA A 72 -5.38 -4.79 9.74
C ALA A 72 -4.72 -4.08 10.94
N LEU A 73 -5.10 -2.83 11.23
CA LEU A 73 -4.67 -2.09 12.41
C LEU A 73 -5.12 -2.77 13.71
N GLY A 74 -6.37 -3.23 13.77
CA GLY A 74 -6.90 -3.98 14.90
C GLY A 74 -6.17 -5.31 15.13
N HIS A 75 -5.83 -6.03 14.05
CA HIS A 75 -5.00 -7.24 14.12
C HIS A 75 -3.60 -6.90 14.68
N ALA A 76 -2.99 -5.81 14.19
CA ALA A 76 -1.71 -5.31 14.67
C ALA A 76 -1.76 -4.67 16.08
N ARG A 77 -2.96 -4.41 16.62
CA ARG A 77 -3.18 -3.67 17.87
C ARG A 77 -2.56 -2.27 17.84
N MET A 78 -2.65 -1.60 16.69
CA MET A 78 -2.15 -0.25 16.45
C MET A 78 -3.30 0.73 16.23
N ASP A 79 -3.09 1.99 16.59
CA ASP A 79 -3.96 3.09 16.21
C ASP A 79 -3.58 3.64 14.83
N GLY A 80 -4.51 4.31 14.14
CA GLY A 80 -4.21 4.95 12.86
C GLY A 80 -3.10 6.00 12.96
N SER A 81 -2.93 6.63 14.13
CA SER A 81 -1.85 7.59 14.40
C SER A 81 -0.46 6.98 14.56
N ASP A 82 -0.35 5.65 14.71
CA ASP A 82 0.93 4.94 14.76
C ASP A 82 1.56 4.70 13.37
N ILE A 83 0.88 5.13 12.29
CA ILE A 83 1.32 4.88 10.91
C ILE A 83 2.19 6.03 10.41
N ASP A 84 3.47 5.75 10.17
CA ASP A 84 4.46 6.73 9.72
C ASP A 84 4.56 6.88 8.19
N TYR A 85 4.06 5.90 7.43
CA TYR A 85 4.15 5.90 5.97
C TYR A 85 3.13 4.95 5.34
N ILE A 86 2.53 5.36 4.21
CA ILE A 86 1.64 4.54 3.39
C ILE A 86 2.24 4.35 1.99
N ASN A 87 2.51 3.10 1.63
CA ASN A 87 2.72 2.72 0.24
C ASN A 87 1.36 2.35 -0.38
N ALA A 88 0.82 3.28 -1.15
CA ALA A 88 -0.51 3.20 -1.74
C ALA A 88 -0.54 2.31 -2.99
N HIS A 89 -1.69 1.71 -3.24
CA HIS A 89 -1.98 1.06 -4.50
C HIS A 89 -1.79 2.03 -5.67
N GLY A 90 -2.30 3.26 -5.62
CA GLY A 90 -1.90 4.35 -6.52
C GLY A 90 -1.85 3.97 -8.01
N SER A 91 -2.94 3.43 -8.56
CA SER A 91 -2.97 2.99 -9.96
C SER A 91 -2.98 4.15 -10.97
N GLY A 92 -3.07 5.41 -10.54
CA GLY A 92 -3.13 6.55 -11.45
C GLY A 92 -4.47 6.63 -12.21
N THR A 93 -5.47 5.84 -11.80
CA THR A 93 -6.84 5.98 -12.29
C THR A 93 -7.61 6.93 -11.39
N GLN A 94 -8.51 7.74 -11.98
CA GLN A 94 -9.27 8.71 -11.19
C GLN A 94 -10.14 8.04 -10.12
N GLN A 95 -10.78 6.92 -10.46
CA GLN A 95 -11.65 6.18 -9.55
C GLN A 95 -10.88 5.58 -8.38
N ASN A 96 -9.80 4.84 -8.66
CA ASN A 96 -9.04 4.16 -7.61
C ASN A 96 -8.37 5.15 -6.66
N ASP A 97 -7.72 6.19 -7.19
CA ASP A 97 -6.98 7.13 -6.35
C ASP A 97 -7.94 7.93 -5.44
N ARG A 98 -9.17 8.21 -5.90
CA ARG A 98 -10.23 8.79 -5.04
C ARG A 98 -10.70 7.80 -3.98
N HIS A 99 -10.98 6.56 -4.38
CA HIS A 99 -11.40 5.47 -3.50
C HIS A 99 -10.39 5.26 -2.35
N GLU A 100 -9.11 5.17 -2.69
CA GLU A 100 -8.01 4.99 -1.74
C GLU A 100 -7.82 6.21 -0.83
N THR A 101 -7.86 7.43 -1.40
CA THR A 101 -7.78 8.67 -0.59
C THR A 101 -8.92 8.75 0.43
N ALA A 102 -10.14 8.38 0.03
CA ALA A 102 -11.28 8.38 0.95
C ALA A 102 -11.11 7.32 2.04
N ALA A 103 -10.66 6.12 1.69
CA ALA A 103 -10.41 5.04 2.63
C ALA A 103 -9.41 5.44 3.71
N VAL A 104 -8.24 5.96 3.30
CA VAL A 104 -7.18 6.42 4.21
C VAL A 104 -7.68 7.51 5.15
N LYS A 105 -8.44 8.49 4.63
CA LYS A 105 -9.02 9.55 5.46
C LYS A 105 -10.03 9.03 6.48
N ASN A 106 -10.81 8.02 6.11
CA ASN A 106 -11.80 7.44 7.02
C ASN A 106 -11.13 6.67 8.16
N CYS A 107 -10.08 5.90 7.91
CA CYS A 107 -9.44 5.07 8.94
C CYS A 107 -8.38 5.81 9.78
N LEU A 108 -7.65 6.79 9.22
CA LEU A 108 -6.62 7.54 9.94
C LEU A 108 -7.11 8.88 10.50
N GLY A 109 -8.32 9.32 10.12
CA GLY A 109 -8.90 10.58 10.58
C GLY A 109 -8.01 11.78 10.29
N ALA A 110 -7.69 12.57 11.32
CA ALA A 110 -6.83 13.75 11.19
C ALA A 110 -5.38 13.39 10.80
N HIS A 111 -4.89 12.20 11.17
CA HIS A 111 -3.53 11.76 10.86
C HIS A 111 -3.29 11.57 9.36
N ALA A 112 -4.34 11.29 8.60
CA ALA A 112 -4.30 11.16 7.14
C ALA A 112 -3.74 12.41 6.41
N TYR A 113 -3.76 13.58 7.06
CA TYR A 113 -3.24 14.82 6.50
C TYR A 113 -1.74 15.03 6.75
N TYR A 114 -1.13 14.22 7.62
CA TYR A 114 0.28 14.34 8.02
C TYR A 114 1.12 13.14 7.57
N VAL A 115 0.51 11.95 7.49
CA VAL A 115 1.22 10.75 7.05
C VAL A 115 1.65 10.88 5.57
N PRO A 116 2.94 10.66 5.24
CA PRO A 116 3.38 10.63 3.86
C PRO A 116 2.80 9.41 3.15
N VAL A 117 2.31 9.64 1.93
CA VAL A 117 1.78 8.60 1.04
C VAL A 117 2.57 8.63 -0.26
N SER A 118 3.01 7.46 -0.73
CA SER A 118 3.63 7.33 -2.05
C SER A 118 3.11 6.12 -2.81
N SER A 119 3.42 6.03 -4.10
CA SER A 119 3.24 4.79 -4.86
C SER A 119 4.39 4.58 -5.84
N ILE A 120 5.07 3.46 -5.71
CA ILE A 120 6.22 3.11 -6.58
C ILE A 120 5.80 2.81 -8.04
N LYS A 121 4.51 2.68 -8.31
CA LYS A 121 3.99 2.39 -9.67
C LYS A 121 4.30 3.48 -10.68
N SER A 122 4.60 4.71 -10.27
CA SER A 122 5.11 5.73 -11.19
C SER A 122 6.55 5.53 -11.66
N MET A 123 7.32 4.66 -11.01
CA MET A 123 8.68 4.30 -11.43
C MET A 123 8.74 2.94 -12.11
N VAL A 124 7.98 1.95 -11.60
CA VAL A 124 8.08 0.55 -12.05
C VAL A 124 6.88 0.06 -12.86
N GLY A 125 5.85 0.90 -13.04
CA GLY A 125 4.60 0.50 -13.66
C GLY A 125 3.77 -0.44 -12.77
N HIS A 126 2.70 -0.99 -13.34
CA HIS A 126 1.80 -1.90 -12.65
C HIS A 126 2.03 -3.35 -13.11
N SER A 127 2.73 -4.14 -12.30
CA SER A 127 3.07 -5.55 -12.57
C SER A 127 1.97 -6.55 -12.20
N LEU A 128 0.72 -6.06 -12.11
CA LEU A 128 -0.46 -6.86 -11.84
C LEU A 128 -0.27 -7.75 -10.59
N GLY A 129 -0.33 -9.07 -10.73
CA GLY A 129 -0.24 -10.02 -9.61
C GLY A 129 1.05 -9.95 -8.81
N ALA A 130 2.14 -9.42 -9.36
CA ALA A 130 3.42 -9.32 -8.66
C ALA A 130 3.53 -8.06 -7.78
N ILE A 131 2.72 -7.02 -8.02
CA ILE A 131 3.00 -5.70 -7.47
C ILE A 131 2.92 -5.65 -5.94
N GLY A 132 2.02 -6.41 -5.32
CA GLY A 132 1.90 -6.43 -3.86
C GLY A 132 3.18 -6.91 -3.16
N ALA A 133 3.81 -7.96 -3.68
CA ALA A 133 5.08 -8.45 -3.13
C ALA A 133 6.24 -7.46 -3.35
N ILE A 134 6.27 -6.79 -4.51
CA ILE A 134 7.26 -5.77 -4.85
C ILE A 134 7.09 -4.54 -3.95
N GLU A 135 5.85 -4.13 -3.69
CA GLU A 135 5.52 -3.00 -2.81
C GLU A 135 5.92 -3.27 -1.36
N ILE A 136 5.68 -4.48 -0.85
CA ILE A 136 6.17 -4.89 0.47
C ILE A 136 7.70 -4.88 0.51
N ALA A 137 8.37 -5.45 -0.50
CA ALA A 137 9.83 -5.44 -0.57
C ALA A 137 10.39 -4.01 -0.59
N ALA A 138 9.77 -3.09 -1.33
CA ALA A 138 10.15 -1.68 -1.37
C ALA A 138 10.00 -1.02 0.02
N CYS A 139 8.90 -1.26 0.74
CA CYS A 139 8.74 -0.76 2.11
C CYS A 139 9.82 -1.30 3.05
N ILE A 140 10.11 -2.60 3.00
CA ILE A 140 11.14 -3.23 3.83
C ILE A 140 12.52 -2.63 3.55
N LEU A 141 12.84 -2.36 2.28
CA LEU A 141 14.10 -1.74 1.90
C LEU A 141 14.14 -0.25 2.26
N ALA A 142 13.00 0.43 2.34
CA ALA A 142 12.92 1.84 2.71
C ALA A 142 13.25 2.07 4.21
N MET A 143 12.81 1.16 5.09
CA MET A 143 13.02 1.27 6.56
C MET A 143 14.49 1.47 6.97
N PRO A 144 15.46 0.61 6.60
CA PRO A 144 16.86 0.79 7.00
C PRO A 144 17.53 2.00 6.36
N ASN A 145 16.95 2.54 5.29
CA ASN A 145 17.45 3.73 4.62
C ASN A 145 16.82 5.02 5.16
N HIS A 146 15.83 4.94 6.05
CA HIS A 146 15.09 6.09 6.59
C HIS A 146 14.55 7.03 5.51
N VAL A 147 14.01 6.46 4.43
CA VAL A 147 13.46 7.21 3.30
C VAL A 147 12.01 6.85 3.06
N VAL A 148 11.24 7.83 2.58
CA VAL A 148 9.98 7.59 1.89
C VAL A 148 10.27 7.53 0.39
N PRO A 149 9.99 6.42 -0.32
CA PRO A 149 10.13 6.37 -1.76
C PRO A 149 9.31 7.49 -2.43
N PRO A 150 9.84 8.17 -3.46
CA PRO A 150 9.11 9.24 -4.10
C PRO A 150 7.98 8.66 -4.98
N THR A 151 6.86 9.38 -5.10
CA THR A 151 5.96 9.23 -6.24
C THR A 151 6.46 10.13 -7.36
N ALA A 152 6.82 9.55 -8.50
CA ALA A 152 7.16 10.31 -9.71
C ALA A 152 5.89 10.69 -10.50
N ASN A 153 6.07 11.69 -11.39
CA ASN A 153 5.12 12.19 -12.39
C ASN A 153 3.92 12.97 -11.84
#